data_AF-A0AA92VUE5-F1
#
_entry.id   AF-A0AA92VUE5-F1
#
_cell.length_a   1.000
_cell.length_b   1.000
_cell.length_c   1.000
_cell.angle_alpha   90.00
_cell.angle_beta   90.00
_cell.angle_gamma   90.00
#
_symmetry.space_group_name_H-M   'P 1'
#
loop_
_entity.id
_entity.type
_entity.pdbx_description
1 polymer ?
#
loop_
_entity_poly.entity_id
_entity_poly.type
_entity_poly.pdbx_seq_one_letter_code
_entity_poly.pdbx_strand_id
1 'polypeptide(L)' 'RNFYKAIMQRLKTREFGLRATSRIKTFVFKFISVPTKWIKTSRRHVLNIYSDNNTYANLFKTDFG' A
#
# COMPACT_ATOMS: atom_id res chain seq x y z
N ARG A 1 14.43 -3.73 12.34
CA ARG A 1 12.98 -3.41 12.29
C ARG A 1 12.40 -4.07 11.03
N ASN A 2 11.38 -4.94 11.12
CA ASN A 2 10.87 -5.63 9.92
C ASN A 2 9.86 -4.74 9.15
N PHE A 3 9.80 -4.91 7.83
CA PHE A 3 8.94 -4.11 6.94
C PHE A 3 7.47 -4.20 7.35
N TYR A 4 6.97 -5.41 7.61
CA TYR A 4 5.62 -5.66 8.09
C TYR A 4 5.25 -4.80 9.32
N LYS A 5 6.00 -4.89 10.41
CA LYS A 5 5.75 -4.11 11.64
C LYS A 5 5.89 -2.61 11.37
N ALA A 6 6.81 -2.19 10.50
CA ALA A 6 6.95 -0.79 10.15
C ALA A 6 5.71 -0.24 9.44
N ILE A 7 5.14 -1.01 8.51
CA ILE A 7 3.93 -0.66 7.76
C ILE A 7 2.70 -0.70 8.67
N MET A 8 2.55 -1.76 9.47
CA MET A 8 1.46 -1.90 10.45
C MET A 8 1.44 -0.78 11.51
N GLN A 9 2.59 -0.14 11.76
CA GLN A 9 2.69 0.99 12.70
C GLN A 9 2.47 2.35 12.05
N ARG A 10 2.81 2.52 10.76
CA ARG A 10 2.81 3.83 10.09
C ARG A 10 1.56 4.10 9.26
N LEU A 11 0.94 3.05 8.71
CA LEU A 11 -0.22 3.18 7.84
C LEU A 11 -1.51 2.97 8.62
N LYS A 12 -2.61 3.59 8.15
CA LYS A 12 -3.97 3.34 8.66
C LYS A 12 -4.48 1.98 8.17
N THR A 13 -3.88 0.89 8.63
CA THR A 13 -4.14 -0.48 8.14
C THR A 13 -5.59 -0.94 8.33
N ARG A 14 -6.34 -0.29 9.23
CA ARG A 14 -7.77 -0.56 9.43
C ARG A 14 -8.60 -0.29 8.17
N GLU A 15 -8.20 0.69 7.35
CA GLU A 15 -8.86 1.01 6.08
C GLU A 15 -8.74 -0.14 5.07
N PHE A 16 -7.69 -0.96 5.19
CA PHE A 16 -7.46 -2.19 4.41
C PHE A 16 -8.05 -3.44 5.08
N GLY A 17 -8.88 -3.27 6.13
CA GLY A 17 -9.44 -4.38 6.90
C GLY A 17 -8.40 -5.22 7.64
N LEU A 18 -7.27 -4.60 8.03
CA LEU A 18 -6.20 -5.21 8.81
C LEU A 18 -6.17 -4.65 10.23
N ARG A 19 -6.04 -5.55 11.21
CA ARG A 19 -5.84 -5.22 12.62
C ARG A 19 -4.34 -5.27 12.96
N ALA A 20 -3.91 -4.52 13.96
CA ALA A 20 -2.51 -4.54 14.41
C ALA A 20 -2.02 -5.95 14.80
N THR A 21 -2.93 -6.83 15.24
CA THR A 21 -2.68 -8.23 15.60
C THR A 21 -2.90 -9.21 14.46
N SER A 22 -3.29 -8.74 13.26
CA SER A 22 -3.44 -9.62 12.08
C SER A 22 -2.14 -10.37 11.79
N ARG A 23 -2.27 -11.57 11.23
CA ARG A 23 -1.10 -12.39 10.87
C ARG A 23 -0.51 -11.89 9.55
N ILE A 24 0.78 -12.11 9.33
CA ILE A 24 1.48 -11.65 8.12
C ILE A 24 0.85 -12.17 6.83
N LYS A 25 0.33 -13.41 6.82
CA LYS A 25 -0.36 -13.98 5.67
C LYS A 25 -1.56 -13.13 5.25
N THR A 26 -2.39 -12.70 6.21
CA THR A 26 -3.53 -11.81 5.94
C THR A 26 -3.08 -10.46 5.41
N PHE A 27 -1.97 -9.93 5.93
CA PHE A 27 -1.37 -8.71 5.39
C PHE A 27 -0.94 -8.87 3.93
N VAL A 28 -0.26 -9.97 3.58
CA VAL A 28 0.13 -10.22 2.18
C VAL A 28 -1.08 -10.27 1.25
N PHE A 29 -2.13 -11.01 1.62
CA PHE A 29 -3.34 -11.17 0.79
C PHE A 29 -4.22 -9.91 0.69
N LYS A 30 -4.23 -9.05 1.70
CA LYS A 30 -5.08 -7.84 1.67
C LYS A 30 -4.33 -6.60 1.18
N PHE A 31 -3.03 -6.53 1.46
CA PHE A 31 -2.23 -5.33 1.22
C PHE A 31 -1.22 -5.47 0.07
N ILE A 32 -0.56 -6.63 -0.06
CA ILE A 32 0.53 -6.80 -1.03
C ILE A 32 0.04 -7.34 -2.37
N SER A 33 -0.92 -8.28 -2.39
CA SER A 33 -1.30 -9.00 -3.61
C SER A 33 -2.04 -8.18 -4.66
N VAL A 34 -2.15 -6.86 -4.47
CA VAL A 34 -2.73 -5.96 -5.46
C VAL A 34 -1.76 -5.82 -6.64
N PRO A 35 -2.24 -5.91 -7.89
CA PRO A 35 -1.39 -5.72 -9.05
C PRO A 35 -0.86 -4.29 -9.09
N THR A 36 0.46 -4.16 -9.19
CA THR A 36 1.16 -2.87 -9.21
C THR A 36 2.23 -2.84 -10.29
N LYS A 37 2.49 -1.66 -10.85
CA LYS A 37 3.50 -1.44 -11.88
C LYS A 37 4.23 -0.13 -11.64
N TRP A 38 5.56 -0.17 -11.61
CA TRP A 38 6.37 1.05 -11.67
C TRP A 38 6.41 1.56 -13.12
N ILE A 39 5.92 2.77 -13.34
CA ILE A 39 5.88 3.43 -14.65
C ILE A 39 6.80 4.63 -14.60
N LYS A 40 7.61 4.82 -15.64
CA LYS A 40 8.43 6.03 -15.77
C LYS A 40 7.57 7.14 -16.36
N THR A 41 7.28 8.16 -15.56
CA THR A 41 6.57 9.37 -15.97
C THR A 41 7.56 10.53 -16.01
N SER A 42 7.87 11.02 -17.20
CA SER A 42 8.88 12.06 -17.42
C SER A 42 10.22 11.70 -16.74
N ARG A 43 10.62 12.40 -15.68
CA ARG A 43 11.87 12.19 -14.93
C ARG A 43 11.72 11.32 -13.67
N ARG A 44 10.53 10.78 -13.37
CA ARG A 44 10.24 10.06 -12.12
C ARG A 44 9.66 8.68 -12.39
N HIS A 45 9.94 7.73 -11.49
CA HIS A 45 9.23 6.47 -11.43
C HIS A 45 8.04 6.60 -10.49
N VAL A 46 6.84 6.38 -11.00
CA VAL A 46 5.58 6.44 -10.26
C VAL A 46 5.04 5.01 -10.13
N LEU A 47 4.63 4.64 -8.93
CA LEU A 47 3.98 3.36 -8.68
C LEU A 47 2.49 3.48 -9.06
N ASN A 48 2.09 2.81 -10.13
CA ASN A 48 0.69 2.69 -10.49
C ASN A 48 0.07 1.44 -9.83
N ILE A 49 -1.10 1.60 -9.22
CA ILE A 49 -1.80 0.56 -8.46
C ILE A 49 -3.14 0.33 -9.14
N TYR A 50 -3.36 -0.87 -9.64
CA TYR A 50 -4.59 -1.23 -10.35
C TYR A 50 -5.56 -1.91 -9.38
N SER A 51 -6.33 -1.11 -8.65
CA SER A 51 -7.31 -1.60 -7.69
C SER A 51 -8.51 -0.69 -7.63
N ASP A 52 -9.71 -1.27 -7.52
CA ASP A 52 -10.94 -0.53 -7.24
C ASP A 52 -11.01 -0.04 -5.79
N ASN A 53 -10.05 -0.46 -4.95
CA ASN A 53 -9.96 -0.01 -3.58
C ASN A 53 -9.34 1.39 -3.49
N ASN A 54 -10.23 2.39 -3.38
CA ASN A 54 -9.87 3.81 -3.27
C ASN A 54 -8.96 4.15 -2.06
N THR A 55 -8.83 3.27 -1.06
CA THR A 55 -7.91 3.50 0.08
C THR A 55 -6.45 3.57 -0.37
N TYR A 56 -6.06 2.87 -1.44
CA TYR A 56 -4.71 2.96 -2.00
C TYR A 56 -4.42 4.34 -2.62
N ALA A 57 -5.44 5.02 -3.15
CA ALA A 57 -5.27 6.32 -3.78
C ALA A 57 -4.81 7.39 -2.79
N ASN A 58 -5.21 7.30 -1.51
CA ASN A 58 -4.80 8.23 -0.46
C ASN A 58 -3.49 7.83 0.23
N LEU A 59 -3.11 6.55 0.16
CA LEU A 59 -1.97 5.99 0.87
C LEU A 59 -0.63 6.48 0.33
N PHE A 60 -0.56 6.66 -0.99
CA PHE A 60 0.65 7.02 -1.73
C PHE A 60 0.54 8.38 -2.43
N LYS A 61 -0.39 9.25 -1.99
CA LYS A 61 -0.40 10.65 -2.48
C LYS A 61 0.90 11.31 -2.09
N THR A 62 1.82 11.35 -3.04
CA THR A 62 2.88 12.34 -3.09
C THR A 62 2.28 13.64 -3.62
N ASP A 63 2.70 14.79 -3.11
CA ASP A 63 2.20 16.14 -3.47
C ASP A 63 2.40 16.57 -4.94
N PHE A 64 2.58 15.62 -5.85
CA PHE A 64 2.75 15.83 -7.27
C PHE A 64 1.50 15.33 -7.98
N GLY A 65 0.66 16.28 -8.37
CA GLY A 65 -0.48 16.09 -9.27
C GLY A 65 -0.07 15.67 -10.67
#